data_AF-A0A8D0X326-F1
#
_entry.id   AF-A0A8D0X326-F1
#
_cell.length_a   1.000
_cell.length_b   1.000
_cell.length_c   1.000
_cell.angle_alpha   90.00
_cell.angle_beta   90.00
_cell.angle_gamma   90.00
#
_symmetry.space_group_name_H-M   'P 1'
#
loop_
_entity.id
_entity.type
_entity.pdbx_description
1 polymer ?
#
loop_
_entity_poly.entity_id
_entity_poly.type
_entity_poly.pdbx_seq_one_letter_code
_entity_poly.pdbx_strand_id
1 'polypeptide(L)'
;MAGSKMAATKRKRRGGPAGPAKKLKRSEKDVKPPAKSSEVAEEAEEEDRNRIPGPVCKGKWKNKERILIFSSRGINFRTRHLMQDLRMLMPHSKADTKMDRKDKLFVINEVCEMKNCNKCIYFEAKKKQDLYMWLSNSPHGPSAKFLVQNSKLTQFKKMHEKIENNLWGECAKVIIIFVVVFLVHTLAELKMTGNCLKGSRPLLSFDPAFDELPHYALLKELLIQIFSTPRYHPKSQPFVDHVFTFTILDNRIWFRNFQIIEEDAALVEIGPRFVLNLIKIFQGSFGGPTLYENPHYQSPNMHRRVIRSITAAKYKEKQQVKDVQKLRKKEPKTILPHDPTADVFVTPAEEKPVEIQWVKPEPKVDLKARKKRIYKRQRKMKQKMSSGNAK
;
A
#
# COMPACT_ATOMS: atom_id res chain seq x y z
N MET A 1 -46.01 43.84 21.39
CA MET A 1 -47.27 43.18 21.76
C MET A 1 -47.42 41.92 20.92
N ALA A 2 -47.80 40.80 21.57
CA ALA A 2 -48.48 39.61 21.04
C ALA A 2 -47.95 39.00 19.71
N GLY A 3 -47.39 37.79 19.63
CA GLY A 3 -47.65 36.57 20.39
C GLY A 3 -48.99 35.95 19.97
N SER A 4 -48.97 34.79 19.29
CA SER A 4 -50.02 33.75 19.40
C SER A 4 -49.69 32.46 18.63
N LYS A 5 -49.70 31.35 19.40
CA LYS A 5 -49.71 29.93 19.01
C LYS A 5 -51.12 29.50 18.58
N MET A 6 -51.28 28.42 17.81
CA MET A 6 -52.32 27.37 17.94
C MET A 6 -51.83 26.13 17.16
N ALA A 7 -51.66 24.91 17.69
CA ALA A 7 -52.44 24.02 18.56
C ALA A 7 -53.62 23.30 17.86
N ALA A 8 -53.57 21.97 17.93
CA ALA A 8 -54.50 21.00 17.36
C ALA A 8 -55.89 21.03 18.02
N THR A 9 -56.96 20.67 17.29
CA THR A 9 -58.17 20.11 17.90
C THR A 9 -58.93 19.16 16.97
N LYS A 10 -59.46 18.12 17.60
CA LYS A 10 -60.16 16.91 17.17
C LYS A 10 -61.69 17.14 17.27
N ARG A 11 -62.52 16.58 16.36
CA ARG A 11 -63.91 16.10 16.61
C ARG A 11 -64.56 15.60 15.30
N LYS A 12 -65.50 14.64 15.18
CA LYS A 12 -65.90 13.41 15.91
C LYS A 12 -67.18 12.85 15.21
N ARG A 13 -67.17 11.56 14.81
CA ARG A 13 -68.31 10.59 14.64
C ARG A 13 -69.35 10.88 13.55
N ARG A 14 -70.00 9.90 12.89
CA ARG A 14 -70.64 8.60 13.26
C ARG A 14 -70.63 7.68 12.00
N GLY A 15 -70.76 6.35 11.96
CA GLY A 15 -71.05 5.23 12.86
C GLY A 15 -71.01 3.93 12.01
N GLY A 16 -70.67 2.76 12.57
CA GLY A 16 -70.69 1.45 11.87
C GLY A 16 -72.02 0.69 12.10
N PRO A 17 -72.08 -0.67 12.04
CA PRO A 17 -71.20 -1.69 11.40
C PRO A 17 -71.99 -2.79 10.62
N ALA A 18 -71.33 -3.68 9.84
CA ALA A 18 -71.72 -5.10 9.61
C ALA A 18 -70.75 -5.84 8.66
N GLY A 19 -70.55 -7.15 8.90
CA GLY A 19 -69.56 -8.04 8.29
C GLY A 19 -69.95 -8.75 6.98
N PRO A 20 -69.28 -9.88 6.62
CA PRO A 20 -68.82 -10.18 5.25
C PRO A 20 -69.74 -11.12 4.43
N ALA A 21 -69.73 -10.98 3.10
CA ALA A 21 -70.51 -11.81 2.17
C ALA A 21 -69.65 -12.81 1.37
N LYS A 22 -70.14 -14.06 1.31
CA LYS A 22 -69.62 -15.26 0.63
C LYS A 22 -69.58 -15.14 -0.90
N LYS A 23 -68.61 -15.80 -1.54
CA LYS A 23 -68.61 -16.13 -2.99
C LYS A 23 -69.43 -17.40 -3.26
N LEU A 24 -70.28 -17.35 -4.28
CA LEU A 24 -71.10 -18.45 -4.83
C LEU A 24 -70.48 -19.03 -6.12
N LYS A 25 -70.70 -20.34 -6.35
CA LYS A 25 -70.38 -21.13 -7.56
C LYS A 25 -71.59 -21.24 -8.51
N ARG A 26 -71.33 -21.30 -9.83
CA ARG A 26 -72.05 -22.03 -10.94
C ARG A 26 -71.38 -21.62 -12.27
N SER A 27 -71.28 -22.37 -13.37
CA SER A 27 -71.50 -23.77 -13.80
C SER A 27 -70.89 -23.98 -15.22
N GLU A 28 -70.83 -25.23 -15.67
CA GLU A 28 -70.11 -25.90 -16.78
C GLU A 28 -70.34 -25.53 -18.28
N LYS A 29 -69.35 -25.98 -19.13
CA LYS A 29 -69.36 -26.50 -20.55
C LYS A 29 -69.65 -25.51 -21.71
N ASP A 30 -69.04 -25.51 -22.92
CA ASP A 30 -68.28 -26.42 -23.80
C ASP A 30 -67.23 -25.61 -24.64
N VAL A 31 -66.11 -26.15 -25.21
CA VAL A 31 -65.92 -26.54 -26.65
C VAL A 31 -64.41 -26.88 -26.88
N LYS A 32 -64.12 -27.87 -27.76
CA LYS A 32 -62.80 -28.45 -28.15
C LYS A 32 -61.90 -27.52 -29.03
N PRO A 33 -60.59 -27.82 -29.20
CA PRO A 33 -59.58 -26.94 -29.86
C PRO A 33 -59.25 -27.33 -31.31
N PRO A 34 -58.51 -26.49 -32.06
CA PRO A 34 -57.64 -27.00 -33.13
C PRO A 34 -56.16 -26.57 -33.01
N ALA A 35 -55.34 -27.49 -33.52
CA ALA A 35 -53.88 -27.60 -33.52
C ALA A 35 -53.10 -26.52 -34.28
N LYS A 36 -51.92 -26.15 -33.73
CA LYS A 36 -50.66 -25.79 -34.43
C LYS A 36 -49.56 -25.53 -33.38
N SER A 37 -48.70 -26.52 -33.07
CA SER A 37 -47.60 -26.34 -32.10
C SER A 37 -46.48 -27.38 -32.24
N SER A 38 -46.04 -27.70 -33.46
CA SER A 38 -44.93 -28.65 -33.68
C SER A 38 -43.61 -28.02 -34.13
N GLU A 39 -43.60 -26.77 -34.61
CA GLU A 39 -42.35 -26.14 -35.10
C GLU A 39 -41.62 -25.30 -34.02
N VAL A 40 -42.35 -24.77 -33.04
CA VAL A 40 -41.77 -23.96 -31.93
C VAL A 40 -41.13 -24.84 -30.84
N ALA A 41 -41.43 -26.14 -30.83
CA ALA A 41 -40.90 -27.07 -29.83
C ALA A 41 -39.47 -27.53 -30.16
N GLU A 42 -39.14 -27.73 -31.43
CA GLU A 42 -37.81 -28.23 -31.83
C GLU A 42 -36.71 -27.18 -31.68
N GLU A 43 -37.00 -25.89 -31.94
CA GLU A 43 -36.02 -24.80 -31.75
C GLU A 43 -35.71 -24.54 -30.25
N ALA A 44 -36.68 -24.78 -29.36
CA ALA A 44 -36.50 -24.63 -27.92
C ALA A 44 -35.67 -25.77 -27.28
N GLU A 45 -35.68 -26.96 -27.89
CA GLU A 45 -34.92 -28.12 -27.40
C GLU A 45 -33.43 -28.08 -27.85
N GLU A 46 -33.11 -27.34 -28.92
CA GLU A 46 -31.74 -27.19 -29.39
C GLU A 46 -30.94 -26.13 -28.61
N GLU A 47 -31.58 -25.06 -28.12
CA GLU A 47 -30.95 -24.08 -27.23
C GLU A 47 -30.60 -24.64 -25.84
N ASP A 48 -31.35 -25.63 -25.34
CA ASP A 48 -31.10 -26.22 -24.02
C ASP A 48 -29.98 -27.28 -24.04
N ARG A 49 -29.60 -27.79 -25.23
CA ARG A 49 -28.44 -28.71 -25.39
C ARG A 49 -27.08 -28.00 -25.32
N ASN A 50 -27.04 -26.69 -25.59
CA ASN A 50 -25.81 -25.88 -25.52
C ASN A 50 -25.63 -25.13 -24.19
N ARG A 51 -26.55 -25.29 -23.23
CA ARG A 51 -26.34 -24.81 -21.86
C ARG A 51 -25.45 -25.80 -21.11
N ILE A 52 -24.17 -25.47 -21.00
CA ILE A 52 -23.28 -26.10 -20.02
C ILE A 52 -23.96 -25.99 -18.65
N PRO A 53 -24.32 -27.10 -17.98
CA PRO A 53 -24.94 -27.04 -16.67
C PRO A 53 -23.99 -26.32 -15.71
N GLY A 54 -24.42 -25.19 -15.15
CA GLY A 54 -23.65 -24.52 -14.10
C GLY A 54 -23.35 -25.52 -12.98
N PRO A 55 -22.13 -25.54 -12.40
CA PRO A 55 -21.73 -26.58 -11.47
C PRO A 55 -22.69 -26.64 -10.28
N VAL A 56 -23.55 -27.66 -10.28
CA VAL A 56 -24.53 -27.93 -9.23
C VAL A 56 -23.77 -28.56 -8.07
N CYS A 57 -23.24 -27.73 -7.15
CA CYS A 57 -22.61 -28.23 -5.94
C CYS A 57 -23.68 -28.92 -5.06
N LYS A 58 -23.77 -30.26 -5.14
CA LYS A 58 -24.65 -31.10 -4.32
C LYS A 58 -24.13 -31.29 -2.89
N GLY A 59 -23.78 -30.20 -2.20
CA GLY A 59 -23.24 -30.25 -0.84
C GLY A 59 -23.78 -29.12 0.05
N LYS A 60 -23.98 -29.41 1.36
CA LYS A 60 -24.27 -28.38 2.36
C LYS A 60 -23.13 -27.34 2.36
N TRP A 61 -23.47 -26.06 2.24
CA TRP A 61 -22.52 -24.95 2.19
C TRP A 61 -21.62 -24.90 3.43
N LYS A 62 -20.34 -25.28 3.27
CA LYS A 62 -19.36 -25.32 4.37
C LYS A 62 -18.65 -23.98 4.62
N ASN A 63 -18.41 -23.18 3.57
CA ASN A 63 -17.63 -21.95 3.73
C ASN A 63 -18.51 -20.76 4.17
N LYS A 64 -18.49 -20.46 5.47
CA LYS A 64 -19.10 -19.27 6.10
C LYS A 64 -18.03 -18.38 6.73
N GLU A 65 -16.99 -18.06 5.96
CA GLU A 65 -15.90 -17.20 6.44
C GLU A 65 -16.36 -15.77 6.72
N ARG A 66 -15.88 -15.22 7.83
CA ARG A 66 -16.03 -13.80 8.18
C ARG A 66 -14.69 -13.29 8.66
N ILE A 67 -14.33 -12.09 8.19
CA ILE A 67 -13.01 -11.54 8.41
C ILE A 67 -13.11 -10.26 9.20
N LEU A 68 -12.36 -10.17 10.28
CA LEU A 68 -12.17 -8.95 11.03
C LEU A 68 -11.02 -8.13 10.43
N ILE A 69 -11.26 -6.86 10.09
CA ILE A 69 -10.22 -5.96 9.58
C ILE A 69 -10.15 -4.70 10.45
N PHE A 70 -9.07 -4.59 11.22
CA PHE A 70 -8.83 -3.45 12.09
C PHE A 70 -7.34 -3.12 12.20
N SER A 71 -7.05 -2.05 12.94
CA SER A 71 -5.72 -1.47 13.00
C SER A 71 -5.36 -0.98 14.40
N SER A 72 -4.06 -0.92 14.70
CA SER A 72 -3.54 -0.23 15.86
C SER A 72 -3.73 1.29 15.76
N ARG A 73 -3.68 1.99 16.89
CA ARG A 73 -3.62 3.46 16.88
C ARG A 73 -2.33 3.99 16.22
N GLY A 74 -2.47 5.13 15.55
CA GLY A 74 -1.37 5.82 14.86
C GLY A 74 -0.96 5.22 13.50
N ILE A 75 -1.91 4.64 12.77
CA ILE A 75 -1.78 4.33 11.33
C ILE A 75 -1.66 5.59 10.47
N ASN A 76 -0.93 5.45 9.36
CA ASN A 76 -0.76 6.50 8.35
C ASN A 76 -2.04 6.72 7.53
N PHE A 77 -2.13 7.90 6.91
CA PHE A 77 -3.23 8.24 6.01
C PHE A 77 -3.40 7.20 4.89
N ARG A 78 -2.31 6.83 4.23
CA ARG A 78 -2.32 5.80 3.16
C ARG A 78 -2.77 4.43 3.65
N THR A 79 -2.37 4.03 4.85
CA THR A 79 -2.82 2.76 5.45
C THR A 79 -4.32 2.77 5.73
N ARG A 80 -4.92 3.93 6.03
CA ARG A 80 -6.38 4.06 6.19
C ARG A 80 -7.09 3.79 4.87
N HIS A 81 -6.58 4.34 3.78
CA HIS A 81 -7.09 4.06 2.44
C HIS A 81 -6.92 2.59 2.08
N LEU A 82 -5.72 2.01 2.26
CA LEU A 82 -5.51 0.56 2.02
C LEU A 82 -6.52 -0.30 2.81
N MET A 83 -6.77 0.04 4.07
CA MET A 83 -7.73 -0.69 4.91
C MET A 83 -9.17 -0.50 4.41
N GLN A 84 -9.53 0.69 3.94
CA GLN A 84 -10.85 0.95 3.33
C GLN A 84 -10.99 0.20 2.00
N ASP A 85 -9.96 0.20 1.16
CA ASP A 85 -9.91 -0.50 -0.12
C ASP A 85 -10.14 -2.01 0.09
N LEU A 86 -9.41 -2.63 1.03
CA LEU A 86 -9.61 -4.03 1.39
C LEU A 86 -11.02 -4.34 1.91
N ARG A 87 -11.63 -3.42 2.67
CA ARG A 87 -13.02 -3.58 3.13
C ARG A 87 -14.05 -3.44 2.01
N MET A 88 -13.74 -2.67 0.98
CA MET A 88 -14.61 -2.52 -0.20
C MET A 88 -14.52 -3.74 -1.11
N LEU A 89 -13.30 -4.29 -1.27
CA LEU A 89 -13.05 -5.49 -2.06
C LEU A 89 -13.62 -6.76 -1.43
N MET A 90 -13.54 -6.91 -0.10
CA MET A 90 -14.04 -8.09 0.61
C MET A 90 -15.41 -7.83 1.28
N PRO A 91 -16.53 -8.37 0.74
CA PRO A 91 -17.87 -8.09 1.27
C PRO A 91 -18.14 -8.73 2.64
N HIS A 92 -17.45 -9.81 2.98
CA HIS A 92 -17.49 -10.53 4.26
C HIS A 92 -16.57 -9.92 5.34
N SER A 93 -15.95 -8.78 5.04
CA SER A 93 -15.16 -8.03 6.00
C SER A 93 -16.04 -7.28 7.01
N LYS A 94 -15.62 -7.31 8.27
CA LYS A 94 -16.18 -6.51 9.37
C LYS A 94 -15.12 -5.53 9.86
N ALA A 95 -15.54 -4.29 10.04
CA ALA A 95 -14.71 -3.27 10.66
C ALA A 95 -14.87 -3.31 12.18
N ASP A 96 -13.79 -2.97 12.88
CA ASP A 96 -13.84 -2.74 14.32
C ASP A 96 -13.10 -1.47 14.72
N THR A 97 -13.25 -1.08 15.99
CA THR A 97 -12.57 0.07 16.58
C THR A 97 -11.05 -0.13 16.63
N LYS A 98 -10.29 0.96 16.76
CA LYS A 98 -8.82 0.89 16.74
C LYS A 98 -8.29 0.49 18.12
N MET A 99 -7.59 -0.62 18.17
CA MET A 99 -6.92 -1.14 19.36
C MET A 99 -5.74 -0.24 19.79
N ASP A 100 -5.53 -0.11 21.11
CA ASP A 100 -4.40 0.61 21.65
C ASP A 100 -3.08 -0.12 21.43
N ARG A 101 -1.96 0.62 21.49
CA ARG A 101 -0.62 0.04 21.33
C ARG A 101 -0.13 -0.71 22.57
N LYS A 102 -0.77 -0.48 23.72
CA LYS A 102 -0.43 -1.09 25.01
C LYS A 102 -1.10 -2.44 25.19
N ASP A 103 -2.18 -2.69 24.45
CA ASP A 103 -2.99 -3.89 24.59
C ASP A 103 -2.22 -5.11 24.08
N LYS A 104 -2.41 -6.24 24.76
CA LYS A 104 -1.82 -7.53 24.37
C LYS A 104 -2.56 -8.06 23.14
N LEU A 105 -1.84 -8.73 22.24
CA LEU A 105 -2.43 -9.28 21.01
C LEU A 105 -3.46 -10.39 21.27
N PHE A 106 -3.51 -10.96 22.47
CA PHE A 106 -4.52 -11.96 22.85
C PHE A 106 -5.95 -11.39 22.87
N VAL A 107 -6.11 -10.09 23.17
CA VAL A 107 -7.41 -9.39 23.17
C VAL A 107 -8.08 -9.49 21.80
N ILE A 108 -7.31 -9.65 20.73
CA ILE A 108 -7.84 -9.79 19.37
C ILE A 108 -8.70 -11.05 19.22
N ASN A 109 -8.36 -12.14 19.93
CA ASN A 109 -9.12 -13.39 19.88
C ASN A 109 -10.52 -13.18 20.48
N GLU A 110 -10.61 -12.49 21.62
CA GLU A 110 -11.88 -12.13 22.27
C GLU A 110 -12.74 -11.26 21.36
N VAL A 111 -12.14 -10.24 20.71
CA VAL A 111 -12.85 -9.39 19.75
C VAL A 111 -13.36 -10.19 18.56
N CYS A 112 -12.57 -11.16 18.06
CA CYS A 112 -13.00 -12.04 16.98
C CYS A 112 -14.19 -12.90 17.40
N GLU A 113 -14.20 -13.42 18.62
CA GLU A 113 -15.31 -14.20 19.18
C GLU A 113 -16.57 -13.35 19.33
N MET A 114 -16.47 -12.15 19.92
CA MET A 114 -17.59 -11.21 20.05
C MET A 114 -18.21 -10.83 18.71
N LYS A 115 -17.39 -10.67 17.67
CA LYS A 115 -17.84 -10.34 16.30
C LYS A 115 -18.20 -11.57 15.47
N ASN A 116 -18.03 -12.78 16.00
CA ASN A 116 -18.18 -14.05 15.29
C ASN A 116 -17.40 -14.06 13.96
N CYS A 117 -16.10 -13.76 14.04
CA CYS A 117 -15.16 -13.75 12.94
C CYS A 117 -14.20 -14.92 13.06
N ASN A 118 -14.10 -15.73 12.00
CA ASN A 118 -13.20 -16.88 11.95
C ASN A 118 -11.77 -16.46 11.60
N LYS A 119 -11.62 -15.36 10.86
CA LYS A 119 -10.35 -14.88 10.34
C LYS A 119 -10.14 -13.42 10.74
N CYS A 120 -8.87 -13.02 10.85
CA CYS A 120 -8.52 -11.67 11.23
C CYS A 120 -7.30 -11.14 10.45
N ILE A 121 -7.45 -9.91 9.96
CA ILE A 121 -6.39 -9.06 9.42
C ILE A 121 -6.17 -7.91 10.39
N TYR A 122 -5.00 -7.87 11.01
CA TYR A 122 -4.63 -6.80 11.94
C TYR A 122 -3.44 -5.99 11.41
N PHE A 123 -3.65 -4.68 11.28
CA PHE A 123 -2.61 -3.73 10.87
C PHE A 123 -1.92 -3.12 12.10
N GLU A 124 -0.66 -3.48 12.33
CA GLU A 124 0.18 -2.95 13.40
C GLU A 124 1.10 -1.85 12.83
N ALA A 125 0.84 -0.59 13.18
CA ALA A 125 1.67 0.54 12.79
C ALA A 125 2.68 0.92 13.88
N LYS A 126 3.97 0.80 13.56
CA LYS A 126 5.06 1.25 14.43
C LYS A 126 5.66 2.56 13.92
N LYS A 127 5.96 3.47 14.86
CA LYS A 127 6.62 4.76 14.59
C LYS A 127 5.97 5.62 13.48
N LYS A 128 4.68 5.40 13.17
CA LYS A 128 3.95 6.06 12.07
C LYS A 128 4.65 5.93 10.70
N GLN A 129 5.48 4.90 10.50
CA GLN A 129 6.23 4.71 9.26
C GLN A 129 6.20 3.25 8.82
N ASP A 130 6.41 2.34 9.76
CA ASP A 130 6.50 0.91 9.47
C ASP A 130 5.14 0.26 9.68
N LEU A 131 4.67 -0.47 8.67
CA LEU A 131 3.41 -1.19 8.68
C LEU A 131 3.66 -2.69 8.71
N TYR A 132 3.15 -3.33 9.76
CA TYR A 132 3.11 -4.77 9.85
C TYR A 132 1.67 -5.22 9.67
N MET A 133 1.49 -6.35 8.99
CA MET A 133 0.19 -6.97 8.79
C MET A 133 0.23 -8.36 9.39
N TRP A 134 -0.75 -8.67 10.21
CA TRP A 134 -0.97 -9.97 10.77
C TRP A 134 -2.18 -10.60 10.09
N LEU A 135 -2.00 -11.83 9.61
CA LEU A 135 -3.06 -12.67 9.09
C LEU A 135 -3.21 -13.85 10.04
N SER A 136 -4.42 -14.14 10.48
CA SER A 136 -4.64 -15.19 11.48
C SER A 136 -5.99 -15.87 11.31
N ASN A 137 -6.02 -17.13 11.72
CA ASN A 137 -7.24 -17.88 11.95
C ASN A 137 -7.54 -17.88 13.47
N SER A 138 -8.70 -17.36 13.84
CA SER A 138 -9.15 -17.28 15.23
C SER A 138 -10.13 -18.42 15.52
N PRO A 139 -10.06 -19.10 16.68
CA PRO A 139 -9.15 -18.91 17.81
C PRO A 139 -7.89 -19.80 17.78
N HIS A 140 -7.88 -20.87 16.98
CA HIS A 140 -6.87 -21.93 17.06
C HIS A 140 -5.52 -21.61 16.37
N GLY A 141 -5.42 -20.56 15.56
CA GLY A 141 -4.26 -20.31 14.68
C GLY A 141 -4.36 -21.08 13.36
N PRO A 142 -3.37 -20.99 12.45
CA PRO A 142 -2.07 -20.31 12.58
C PRO A 142 -2.15 -18.80 12.39
N SER A 143 -1.08 -18.10 12.75
CA SER A 143 -0.93 -16.67 12.46
C SER A 143 0.40 -16.36 11.78
N ALA A 144 0.36 -15.49 10.77
CA ALA A 144 1.51 -15.08 10.00
C ALA A 144 1.71 -13.56 10.13
N LYS A 145 2.94 -13.16 10.40
CA LYS A 145 3.35 -11.76 10.50
C LYS A 145 4.13 -11.36 9.26
N PHE A 146 3.67 -10.28 8.62
CA PHE A 146 4.29 -9.70 7.44
C PHE A 146 4.73 -8.26 7.71
N LEU A 147 5.84 -7.86 7.10
CA LEU A 147 6.15 -6.46 6.88
C LEU A 147 5.55 -6.05 5.54
N VAL A 148 4.68 -5.05 5.55
CA VAL A 148 4.12 -4.48 4.32
C VAL A 148 5.13 -3.48 3.76
N GLN A 149 5.66 -3.79 2.59
CA GLN A 149 6.60 -2.96 1.86
C GLN A 149 6.02 -2.51 0.53
N ASN A 150 6.62 -1.45 -0.01
CA ASN A 150 6.27 -0.88 -1.29
C ASN A 150 6.97 -1.63 -2.44
N SER A 151 6.24 -1.86 -3.53
CA SER A 151 6.71 -2.41 -4.80
C SER A 151 7.84 -1.63 -5.51
N LYS A 152 7.99 -0.31 -5.31
CA LYS A 152 9.08 0.48 -5.94
C LYS A 152 10.43 0.31 -5.25
N LEU A 153 10.46 -0.22 -4.02
CA LEU A 153 11.71 -0.33 -3.24
C LEU A 153 12.65 -1.43 -3.79
N THR A 154 12.10 -2.45 -4.48
CA THR A 154 12.88 -3.56 -5.06
C THR A 154 13.52 -3.18 -6.40
N GLN A 155 12.81 -2.43 -7.25
CA GLN A 155 13.42 -1.80 -8.44
C GLN A 155 14.57 -0.88 -8.03
N PHE A 156 14.45 -0.21 -6.89
CA PHE A 156 15.51 0.64 -6.35
C PHE A 156 16.76 -0.12 -5.92
N LYS A 157 16.64 -1.35 -5.39
CA LYS A 157 17.80 -2.21 -5.09
C LYS A 157 18.51 -2.66 -6.35
N LYS A 158 17.78 -3.15 -7.36
CA LYS A 158 18.35 -3.50 -8.67
C LYS A 158 18.96 -2.29 -9.37
N MET A 159 18.36 -1.11 -9.23
CA MET A 159 18.89 0.14 -9.77
C MET A 159 20.13 0.61 -8.99
N HIS A 160 20.18 0.47 -7.66
CA HIS A 160 21.36 0.78 -6.84
C HIS A 160 22.53 -0.14 -7.15
N GLU A 161 22.30 -1.44 -7.26
CA GLU A 161 23.31 -2.44 -7.64
C GLU A 161 23.87 -2.16 -9.04
N LYS A 162 23.00 -1.72 -9.97
CA LYS A 162 23.40 -1.29 -11.32
C LYS A 162 24.09 0.08 -11.37
N ILE A 163 23.86 0.94 -10.37
CA ILE A 163 24.55 2.23 -10.19
C ILE A 163 25.89 2.04 -9.44
N GLU A 164 26.02 1.06 -8.54
CA GLU A 164 27.32 0.72 -7.93
C GLU A 164 28.31 0.16 -8.95
N ASN A 165 27.81 -0.55 -9.97
CA ASN A 165 28.63 -1.06 -11.07
C ASN A 165 28.95 -0.01 -12.15
N ASN A 166 28.34 1.18 -12.11
CA ASN A 166 28.57 2.25 -13.08
C ASN A 166 29.06 3.52 -12.38
N LEU A 167 30.24 3.99 -12.77
CA LEU A 167 30.95 5.14 -12.21
C LEU A 167 30.23 6.49 -12.48
N TRP A 168 29.02 6.68 -11.96
CA TRP A 168 28.24 7.91 -12.11
C TRP A 168 28.08 8.61 -10.75
N GLY A 169 29.07 9.47 -10.47
CA GLY A 169 28.96 10.76 -9.79
C GLY A 169 28.19 10.87 -8.46
N GLU A 170 28.83 11.53 -7.49
CA GLU A 170 28.27 11.93 -6.18
C GLU A 170 26.94 12.73 -6.27
N CYS A 171 26.59 13.29 -7.42
CA CYS A 171 25.34 14.02 -7.65
C CYS A 171 24.08 13.13 -7.68
N ALA A 172 24.18 11.84 -8.04
CA ALA A 172 23.03 10.94 -8.05
C ALA A 172 22.58 10.55 -6.63
N LYS A 173 23.50 10.51 -5.67
CA LYS A 173 23.24 10.14 -4.26
C LYS A 173 22.29 11.11 -3.55
N VAL A 174 22.30 12.39 -3.92
CA VAL A 174 21.47 13.44 -3.29
C VAL A 174 20.04 13.47 -3.83
N ILE A 175 19.83 13.10 -5.10
CA ILE A 175 18.50 13.03 -5.72
C ILE A 175 17.76 11.76 -5.27
N ILE A 176 18.49 10.67 -5.06
CA ILE A 176 17.99 9.37 -4.60
C ILE A 176 17.38 9.44 -3.20
N ILE A 177 17.92 10.26 -2.28
CA ILE A 177 17.41 10.39 -0.91
C ILE A 177 16.06 11.13 -0.86
N PHE A 178 15.74 11.97 -1.85
CA PHE A 178 14.49 12.75 -1.85
C PHE A 178 13.29 11.99 -2.46
N VAL A 179 13.54 10.90 -3.20
CA VAL A 179 12.49 10.08 -3.86
C VAL A 179 12.12 8.83 -3.05
N VAL A 180 12.61 8.69 -1.81
CA VAL A 180 12.26 7.61 -0.86
C VAL A 180 10.88 7.85 -0.22
N VAL A 181 9.90 8.27 -1.01
CA VAL A 181 8.51 8.35 -0.59
C VAL A 181 7.85 7.02 -0.98
N PHE A 182 7.66 6.19 0.06
CA PHE A 182 6.57 5.24 0.28
C PHE A 182 5.61 5.05 -0.90
N LEU A 183 5.30 3.82 -1.29
CA LEU A 183 4.29 3.59 -2.33
C LEU A 183 3.64 2.21 -2.22
N VAL A 184 3.00 1.98 -1.07
CA VAL A 184 1.75 1.23 -1.14
C VAL A 184 0.82 2.07 -2.02
N HIS A 185 0.49 1.55 -3.21
CA HIS A 185 -0.43 2.19 -4.13
C HIS A 185 -1.85 1.87 -3.66
N THR A 186 -2.57 2.89 -3.20
CA THR A 186 -3.99 2.79 -2.83
C THR A 186 -4.87 3.15 -4.03
N LEU A 187 -6.15 2.76 -4.01
CA LEU A 187 -7.10 3.03 -5.11
C LEU A 187 -7.17 4.50 -5.53
N ALA A 188 -6.91 5.42 -4.60
CA ALA A 188 -6.94 6.87 -4.83
C ALA A 188 -5.73 7.43 -5.62
N GLU A 189 -4.79 6.60 -6.10
CA GLU A 189 -3.63 7.09 -6.86
C GLU A 189 -3.90 7.12 -8.37
N LEU A 190 -3.66 8.30 -8.98
CA LEU A 190 -4.00 8.73 -10.35
C LEU A 190 -3.52 7.82 -11.51
N LYS A 191 -2.78 6.73 -11.24
CA LYS A 191 -2.23 5.84 -12.28
C LYS A 191 -3.03 4.57 -12.51
N MET A 192 -4.06 4.31 -11.70
CA MET A 192 -4.91 3.14 -11.85
C MET A 192 -6.18 3.56 -12.58
N THR A 193 -6.44 2.93 -13.73
CA THR A 193 -7.59 3.24 -14.60
C THR A 193 -8.74 2.25 -14.42
N GLY A 194 -8.48 1.11 -13.77
CA GLY A 194 -9.49 0.07 -13.56
C GLY A 194 -10.45 0.41 -12.41
N ASN A 195 -11.67 -0.10 -12.51
CA ASN A 195 -12.70 -0.04 -11.49
C ASN A 195 -13.24 -1.45 -11.24
N CYS A 196 -13.85 -1.72 -10.08
CA CYS A 196 -14.57 -2.98 -9.89
C CYS A 196 -15.86 -2.78 -9.11
N LEU A 197 -16.84 -3.62 -9.40
CA LEU A 197 -18.09 -3.73 -8.67
C LEU A 197 -17.81 -4.10 -7.22
N LYS A 198 -18.38 -3.31 -6.30
CA LYS A 198 -18.26 -3.53 -4.86
C LYS A 198 -18.93 -4.84 -4.47
N GLY A 199 -18.16 -5.73 -3.84
CA GLY A 199 -18.64 -7.04 -3.42
C GLY A 199 -18.75 -8.07 -4.55
N SER A 200 -18.16 -7.80 -5.72
CA SER A 200 -17.90 -8.84 -6.71
C SER A 200 -16.96 -9.92 -6.14
N ARG A 201 -17.02 -11.11 -6.72
CA ARG A 201 -16.24 -12.26 -6.24
C ARG A 201 -14.88 -12.27 -6.94
N PRO A 202 -13.76 -12.14 -6.21
CA PRO A 202 -12.45 -12.17 -6.82
C PRO A 202 -12.09 -13.59 -7.28
N LEU A 203 -11.40 -13.69 -8.42
CA LEU A 203 -10.60 -14.87 -8.72
C LEU A 203 -9.24 -14.75 -8.04
N LEU A 204 -8.73 -15.85 -7.49
CA LEU A 204 -7.41 -15.90 -6.89
C LEU A 204 -6.47 -16.64 -7.84
N SER A 205 -5.42 -15.95 -8.26
CA SER A 205 -4.34 -16.51 -9.07
C SER A 205 -3.08 -16.58 -8.21
N PHE A 206 -2.52 -17.79 -8.08
CA PHE A 206 -1.30 -18.06 -7.33
C PHE A 206 -0.22 -18.55 -8.28
N ASP A 207 0.99 -18.08 -8.04
CA ASP A 207 2.22 -18.57 -8.66
C ASP A 207 2.51 -20.03 -8.22
N PRO A 208 2.90 -20.95 -9.12
CA PRO A 208 3.29 -22.31 -8.76
C PRO A 208 4.39 -22.40 -7.68
N ALA A 209 5.22 -21.37 -7.55
CA ALA A 209 6.24 -21.27 -6.50
C ALA A 209 5.67 -21.38 -5.06
N PHE A 210 4.36 -21.17 -4.86
CA PHE A 210 3.73 -21.35 -3.56
C PHE A 210 3.68 -22.81 -3.10
N ASP A 211 3.74 -23.78 -4.02
CA ASP A 211 3.61 -25.20 -3.71
C ASP A 211 4.97 -25.87 -3.44
N GLU A 212 6.08 -25.20 -3.76
CA GLU A 212 7.44 -25.74 -3.57
C GLU A 212 7.87 -25.85 -2.11
N LEU A 213 7.53 -24.85 -1.28
CA LEU A 213 7.93 -24.81 0.12
C LEU A 213 6.71 -24.94 1.05
N PRO A 214 6.79 -25.73 2.14
CA PRO A 214 5.65 -26.01 3.00
C PRO A 214 5.12 -24.75 3.71
N HIS A 215 6.01 -23.80 4.01
CA HIS A 215 5.59 -22.53 4.62
C HIS A 215 4.81 -21.66 3.62
N TYR A 216 5.10 -21.74 2.32
CA TYR A 216 4.32 -21.04 1.30
C TYR A 216 2.99 -21.75 1.02
N ALA A 217 2.95 -23.08 1.05
CA ALA A 217 1.70 -23.84 0.95
C ALA A 217 0.73 -23.49 2.09
N LEU A 218 1.23 -23.39 3.32
CA LEU A 218 0.43 -22.93 4.47
C LEU A 218 -0.09 -21.51 4.26
N LEU A 219 0.76 -20.60 3.74
CA LEU A 219 0.35 -19.24 3.43
C LEU A 219 -0.66 -19.17 2.29
N LYS A 220 -0.53 -20.01 1.26
CA LYS A 220 -1.48 -20.12 0.16
C LYS A 220 -2.87 -20.47 0.70
N GLU A 221 -2.99 -21.52 1.52
CA GLU A 221 -4.25 -21.89 2.18
C GLU A 221 -4.82 -20.77 3.06
N LEU A 222 -3.97 -20.11 3.86
CA LEU A 222 -4.39 -18.99 4.69
C LEU A 222 -4.89 -17.80 3.86
N LEU A 223 -4.22 -17.49 2.75
CA LEU A 223 -4.61 -16.41 1.84
C LEU A 223 -5.88 -16.77 1.06
N ILE A 224 -6.05 -18.02 0.64
CA ILE A 224 -7.28 -18.50 0.00
C ILE A 224 -8.46 -18.26 0.93
N GLN A 225 -8.39 -18.70 2.19
CA GLN A 225 -9.48 -18.54 3.17
C GLN A 225 -9.76 -17.09 3.57
N ILE A 226 -8.80 -16.17 3.39
CA ILE A 226 -8.97 -14.75 3.71
C ILE A 226 -9.48 -13.98 2.49
N PHE A 227 -8.90 -14.17 1.32
CA PHE A 227 -9.27 -13.36 0.16
C PHE A 227 -10.44 -13.94 -0.63
N SER A 228 -10.81 -15.21 -0.40
CA SER A 228 -12.01 -15.80 -1.00
C SER A 228 -13.28 -15.19 -0.42
N THR A 229 -14.23 -14.87 -1.30
CA THR A 229 -15.57 -14.47 -0.89
C THR A 229 -16.44 -15.72 -0.68
N PRO A 230 -17.01 -15.93 0.52
CA PRO A 230 -17.88 -17.08 0.77
C PRO A 230 -19.10 -17.04 -0.14
N ARG A 231 -19.52 -18.21 -0.60
CA ARG A 231 -20.65 -18.35 -1.53
C ARG A 231 -21.96 -17.94 -0.83
N TYR A 232 -22.76 -17.11 -1.50
CA TYR A 232 -24.02 -16.53 -0.99
C TYR A 232 -23.85 -15.62 0.23
N HIS A 233 -22.80 -14.80 0.25
CA HIS A 233 -22.76 -13.69 1.21
C HIS A 233 -23.85 -12.66 0.85
N PRO A 234 -24.60 -12.10 1.81
CA PRO A 234 -25.70 -11.17 1.49
C PRO A 234 -25.26 -9.90 0.75
N LYS A 235 -23.97 -9.54 0.86
CA LYS A 235 -23.36 -8.41 0.14
C LYS A 235 -22.56 -8.83 -1.10
N SER A 236 -22.44 -10.13 -1.40
CA SER A 236 -21.71 -10.58 -2.58
C SER A 236 -22.58 -10.48 -3.82
N GLN A 237 -22.03 -9.94 -4.89
CA GLN A 237 -22.63 -9.97 -6.21
C GLN A 237 -22.30 -11.28 -6.93
N PRO A 238 -23.15 -11.73 -7.87
CA PRO A 238 -22.92 -12.98 -8.59
C PRO A 238 -21.75 -12.90 -9.59
N PHE A 239 -21.42 -11.69 -10.07
CA PHE A 239 -20.41 -11.44 -11.09
C PHE A 239 -18.97 -11.52 -10.58
N VAL A 240 -18.08 -11.88 -11.51
CA VAL A 240 -16.64 -11.94 -11.32
C VAL A 240 -16.03 -10.86 -12.20
N ASP A 241 -15.54 -9.79 -11.56
CA ASP A 241 -15.08 -8.58 -12.24
C ASP A 241 -13.57 -8.36 -12.08
N HIS A 242 -12.96 -8.99 -11.06
CA HIS A 242 -11.56 -8.75 -10.73
C HIS A 242 -10.81 -10.01 -10.28
N VAL A 243 -9.49 -9.94 -10.40
CA VAL A 243 -8.54 -11.02 -10.09
C VAL A 243 -7.49 -10.50 -9.11
N PHE A 244 -7.34 -11.22 -7.99
CA PHE A 244 -6.17 -11.08 -7.12
C PHE A 244 -5.07 -12.01 -7.58
N THR A 245 -3.90 -11.44 -7.79
CA THR A 245 -2.71 -12.18 -8.18
C THR A 245 -1.69 -12.12 -7.04
N PHE A 246 -1.19 -13.30 -6.66
CA PHE A 246 -0.13 -13.47 -5.69
C PHE A 246 1.08 -14.06 -6.42
N THR A 247 2.14 -13.28 -6.54
CA THR A 247 3.41 -13.75 -7.15
C THR A 247 4.55 -13.71 -6.16
N ILE A 248 5.42 -14.71 -6.20
CA ILE A 248 6.59 -14.77 -5.31
C ILE A 248 7.80 -14.26 -6.10
N LEU A 249 8.41 -13.16 -5.63
CA LEU A 249 9.66 -12.65 -6.19
C LEU A 249 10.57 -12.22 -5.03
N ASP A 250 11.83 -12.64 -5.07
CA ASP A 250 12.84 -12.34 -4.04
C ASP A 250 12.36 -12.70 -2.62
N ASN A 251 11.72 -13.86 -2.45
CA ASN A 251 11.14 -14.37 -1.20
C ASN A 251 10.08 -13.43 -0.58
N ARG A 252 9.44 -12.61 -1.41
CA ARG A 252 8.37 -11.69 -1.04
C ARG A 252 7.14 -11.96 -1.88
N ILE A 253 5.99 -11.81 -1.26
CA ILE A 253 4.71 -12.01 -1.93
C ILE A 253 4.24 -10.67 -2.46
N TRP A 254 4.01 -10.59 -3.77
CA TRP A 254 3.46 -9.43 -4.43
C TRP A 254 1.97 -9.61 -4.58
N PHE A 255 1.21 -8.64 -4.10
CA PHE A 255 -0.23 -8.58 -4.29
C PHE A 255 -0.57 -7.54 -5.36
N ARG A 256 -1.32 -7.96 -6.38
CA ARG A 256 -1.91 -7.04 -7.37
C ARG A 256 -3.37 -7.42 -7.64
N ASN A 257 -4.14 -6.40 -7.95
CA ASN A 257 -5.55 -6.51 -8.28
C ASN A 257 -5.79 -5.99 -9.70
N PHE A 258 -6.38 -6.84 -10.54
CA PHE A 258 -6.68 -6.56 -11.95
C PHE A 258 -8.18 -6.66 -12.20
N GLN A 259 -8.71 -5.75 -13.01
CA GLN A 259 -10.05 -5.82 -13.59
C GLN A 259 -10.01 -6.72 -14.82
N ILE A 260 -11.06 -7.51 -15.02
CA ILE A 260 -11.30 -8.25 -16.26
C ILE A 260 -12.15 -7.37 -17.17
N ILE A 261 -11.64 -7.03 -18.35
CA ILE A 261 -12.46 -6.39 -19.40
C ILE A 261 -13.11 -7.49 -20.23
N GLU A 262 -14.45 -7.52 -20.25
CA GLU A 262 -15.23 -8.59 -20.90
C GLU A 262 -15.01 -8.67 -22.42
N GLU A 263 -14.62 -7.58 -23.07
CA GLU A 263 -14.50 -7.48 -24.53
C GLU A 263 -13.26 -8.22 -25.10
N ASP A 264 -12.12 -8.19 -24.40
CA ASP A 264 -10.84 -8.72 -24.90
C ASP A 264 -10.10 -9.64 -23.90
N ALA A 265 -10.71 -9.96 -22.75
CA ALA A 265 -10.06 -10.59 -21.59
C ALA A 265 -8.78 -9.85 -21.12
N ALA A 266 -8.64 -8.58 -21.50
CA ALA A 266 -7.53 -7.73 -21.10
C ALA A 266 -7.63 -7.40 -19.60
N LEU A 267 -6.47 -7.36 -18.93
CA LEU A 267 -6.38 -7.10 -17.51
C LEU A 267 -5.89 -5.68 -17.24
N VAL A 268 -6.69 -4.88 -16.53
CA VAL A 268 -6.35 -3.50 -16.15
C VAL A 268 -6.08 -3.40 -14.65
N GLU A 269 -4.98 -2.77 -14.25
CA GLU A 269 -4.68 -2.62 -12.82
C GLU A 269 -5.68 -1.66 -12.12
N ILE A 270 -6.33 -2.14 -11.05
CA ILE A 270 -7.23 -1.35 -10.18
C ILE A 270 -6.48 -0.86 -8.93
N GLY A 271 -5.74 -1.77 -8.27
CA GLY A 271 -5.20 -1.58 -6.93
C GLY A 271 -6.09 -2.18 -5.83
N PRO A 272 -5.62 -2.26 -4.57
CA PRO A 272 -4.34 -1.77 -4.06
C PRO A 272 -3.16 -2.69 -4.44
N ARG A 273 -1.96 -2.12 -4.52
CA ARG A 273 -0.71 -2.86 -4.79
C ARG A 273 0.25 -2.73 -3.62
N PHE A 274 0.66 -3.86 -3.07
CA PHE A 274 1.60 -3.94 -1.97
C PHE A 274 2.43 -5.22 -2.02
N VAL A 275 3.56 -5.21 -1.32
CA VAL A 275 4.44 -6.36 -1.19
C VAL A 275 4.47 -6.79 0.26
N LEU A 276 4.32 -8.09 0.51
CA LEU A 276 4.40 -8.70 1.82
C LEU A 276 5.74 -9.41 1.96
N ASN A 277 6.51 -8.99 2.95
CA ASN A 277 7.73 -9.69 3.35
C ASN A 277 7.42 -10.52 4.61
N LEU A 278 7.52 -11.84 4.50
CA LEU A 278 7.25 -12.77 5.60
C LEU A 278 8.28 -12.60 6.71
N ILE A 279 7.82 -12.46 7.96
CA ILE A 279 8.69 -12.34 9.14
C ILE A 279 8.73 -13.66 9.89
N LYS A 280 7.58 -14.06 10.42
CA LYS A 280 7.42 -15.25 11.26
C LYS A 280 6.01 -15.82 11.08
N ILE A 281 5.92 -17.14 11.22
CA ILE A 281 4.65 -17.88 11.31
C ILE A 281 4.58 -18.50 12.70
N PHE A 282 3.42 -18.37 13.34
CA PHE A 282 3.12 -18.90 14.65
C PHE A 282 2.05 -19.99 14.53
N GLN A 283 2.14 -20.99 15.39
CA GLN A 283 1.15 -22.08 15.44
C GLN A 283 -0.22 -21.60 15.93
N GLY A 284 -0.24 -20.70 16.93
CA GLY A 284 -1.47 -20.18 17.52
C GLY A 284 -1.93 -18.85 16.91
N SER A 285 -3.11 -18.40 17.34
CA SER A 285 -3.62 -17.08 16.98
C SER A 285 -2.92 -15.99 17.80
N PHE A 286 -2.13 -15.15 17.12
CA PHE A 286 -1.36 -14.03 17.70
C PHE A 286 -0.38 -14.42 18.83
N GLY A 287 0.03 -15.68 18.87
CA GLY A 287 0.93 -16.24 19.88
C GLY A 287 1.23 -17.71 19.63
N GLY A 288 1.91 -18.34 20.58
CA GLY A 288 2.35 -19.73 20.47
C GLY A 288 3.76 -19.86 19.88
N PRO A 289 4.24 -21.11 19.71
CA PRO A 289 5.57 -21.38 19.19
C PRO A 289 5.68 -20.94 17.73
N THR A 290 6.87 -20.47 17.36
CA THR A 290 7.20 -20.08 15.98
C THR A 290 7.43 -21.32 15.13
N LEU A 291 6.59 -21.53 14.12
CA LEU A 291 6.74 -22.61 13.14
C LEU A 291 7.81 -22.29 12.10
N TYR A 292 7.93 -21.02 11.73
CA TYR A 292 8.87 -20.55 10.72
C TYR A 292 9.33 -19.14 11.03
N GLU A 293 10.62 -18.87 10.82
CA GLU A 293 11.24 -17.55 10.89
C GLU A 293 12.08 -17.33 9.64
N ASN A 294 11.88 -16.18 8.99
CA ASN A 294 12.58 -15.86 7.75
C ASN A 294 13.99 -15.31 8.05
N PRO A 295 15.07 -15.99 7.64
CA PRO A 295 16.44 -15.50 7.85
C PRO A 295 16.75 -14.24 7.01
N HIS A 296 16.11 -14.08 5.86
CA HIS A 296 16.33 -12.95 4.95
C HIS A 296 15.59 -11.68 5.39
N TYR A 297 14.76 -11.77 6.42
CA TYR A 297 14.03 -10.63 6.93
C TYR A 297 14.93 -9.72 7.76
N GLN A 298 15.17 -8.51 7.26
CA GLN A 298 15.80 -7.44 8.01
C GLN A 298 14.78 -6.37 8.40
N SER A 299 14.69 -6.06 9.69
CA SER A 299 13.75 -5.06 10.17
C SER A 299 14.08 -3.64 9.66
N PRO A 300 13.09 -2.76 9.43
CA PRO A 300 13.34 -1.38 9.04
C PRO A 300 14.16 -0.61 10.08
N ASN A 301 14.01 -0.94 11.37
CA ASN A 301 14.80 -0.34 12.44
C ASN A 301 16.29 -0.73 12.35
N MET A 302 16.58 -1.99 11.99
CA MET A 302 17.95 -2.46 11.77
C MET A 302 18.58 -1.76 10.56
N HIS A 303 17.86 -1.64 9.44
CA HIS A 303 18.34 -0.87 8.28
C HIS A 303 18.64 0.59 8.65
N ARG A 304 17.75 1.26 9.38
CA ARG A 304 17.98 2.64 9.84
C ARG A 304 19.21 2.72 10.76
N ARG A 305 19.45 1.71 11.60
CA ARG A 305 20.64 1.63 12.47
C ARG A 305 21.92 1.49 11.64
N VAL A 306 21.93 0.61 10.64
CA VAL A 306 23.06 0.40 9.72
C VAL A 306 23.36 1.67 8.91
N ILE A 307 22.34 2.34 8.38
CA ILE A 307 22.53 3.61 7.65
C ILE A 307 23.14 4.67 8.56
N ARG A 308 22.69 4.76 9.83
CA ARG A 308 23.25 5.68 10.82
C ARG A 308 24.71 5.33 11.16
N SER A 309 25.05 4.05 11.33
CA SER A 309 26.43 3.65 11.62
C SER A 309 27.37 3.90 10.44
N ILE A 310 26.94 3.64 9.20
CA ILE A 310 27.70 3.96 7.99
C ILE A 310 27.92 5.47 7.88
N THR A 311 26.88 6.27 8.14
CA THR A 311 26.98 7.75 8.09
C THR A 311 27.93 8.27 9.17
N ALA A 312 27.87 7.72 10.39
CA ALA A 312 28.76 8.05 11.49
C ALA A 312 30.22 7.65 11.20
N ALA A 313 30.45 6.47 10.60
CA ALA A 313 31.77 6.02 10.19
C ALA A 313 32.38 6.95 9.14
N LYS A 314 31.61 7.33 8.11
CA LYS A 314 32.04 8.32 7.09
C LYS A 314 32.38 9.68 7.71
N TYR A 315 31.62 10.10 8.72
CA TYR A 315 31.93 11.35 9.44
C TYR A 315 33.24 11.23 10.25
N LYS A 316 33.44 10.09 10.93
CA LYS A 316 34.67 9.80 11.69
C LYS A 316 35.90 9.75 10.78
N GLU A 317 35.78 9.11 9.63
CA GLU A 317 36.84 9.04 8.61
C GLU A 317 37.22 10.44 8.10
N LYS A 318 36.23 11.29 7.78
CA LYS A 318 36.48 12.69 7.40
C LYS A 318 37.19 13.47 8.49
N GLN A 319 36.88 13.20 9.75
CA GLN A 319 37.53 13.84 10.89
C GLN A 319 38.98 13.37 11.02
N GLN A 320 39.23 12.06 10.91
CA GLN A 320 40.58 11.49 10.91
C GLN A 320 41.45 12.05 9.79
N VAL A 321 40.93 12.17 8.57
CA VAL A 321 41.67 12.79 7.44
C VAL A 321 42.03 14.25 7.73
N LYS A 322 41.12 15.03 8.33
CA LYS A 322 41.41 16.41 8.73
C LYS A 322 42.50 16.48 9.80
N ASP A 323 42.47 15.57 10.76
CA ASP A 323 43.45 15.56 11.85
C ASP A 323 44.82 15.09 11.36
N VAL A 324 44.89 14.11 10.45
CA VAL A 324 46.13 13.71 9.74
C VAL A 324 46.69 14.87 8.91
N GLN A 325 45.84 15.62 8.20
CA GLN A 325 46.29 16.82 7.46
C GLN A 325 46.84 17.91 8.38
N LYS A 326 46.26 18.11 9.57
CA LYS A 326 46.80 19.04 10.56
C LYS A 326 48.14 18.57 11.11
N LEU A 327 48.29 17.26 11.35
CA LEU A 327 49.56 16.67 11.79
C LEU A 327 50.64 16.86 10.73
N ARG A 328 50.37 16.52 9.47
CA ARG A 328 51.30 16.78 8.35
C ARG A 328 51.70 18.25 8.18
N LYS A 329 50.82 19.19 8.53
CA LYS A 329 51.13 20.62 8.53
C LYS A 329 51.98 21.06 9.74
N LYS A 330 51.88 20.34 10.86
CA LYS A 330 52.67 20.60 12.08
C LYS A 330 54.03 19.91 12.05
N GLU A 331 54.16 18.81 11.32
CA GLU A 331 55.45 18.17 11.08
C GLU A 331 56.41 19.22 10.51
N PRO A 332 57.61 19.37 11.11
CA PRO A 332 58.59 20.31 10.61
C PRO A 332 58.87 19.94 9.16
N LYS A 333 58.80 20.93 8.26
CA LYS A 333 59.14 20.72 6.84
C LYS A 333 60.51 20.06 6.79
N THR A 334 60.61 18.90 6.12
CA THR A 334 61.91 18.31 5.80
C THR A 334 62.77 19.38 5.18
N ILE A 335 63.88 19.71 5.85
CA ILE A 335 64.86 20.66 5.36
C ILE A 335 65.46 19.99 4.13
N LEU A 336 65.04 20.43 2.95
CA LEU A 336 65.67 20.01 1.71
C LEU A 336 67.10 20.58 1.74
N PRO A 337 68.13 19.80 1.37
CA PRO A 337 69.47 20.33 1.22
C PRO A 337 69.42 21.52 0.24
N HIS A 338 70.12 22.59 0.59
CA HIS A 338 70.17 23.81 -0.20
C HIS A 338 70.70 23.49 -1.61
N ASP A 339 69.93 23.81 -2.64
CA ASP A 339 70.34 23.64 -4.03
C ASP A 339 71.39 24.70 -4.39
N PRO A 340 72.66 24.32 -4.64
CA PRO A 340 73.74 25.26 -4.93
C PRO A 340 73.55 26.03 -6.25
N THR A 341 72.58 25.63 -7.09
CA THR A 341 72.27 26.29 -8.37
C THR A 341 71.20 27.38 -8.22
N ALA A 342 70.61 27.56 -7.03
CA ALA A 342 69.55 28.54 -6.78
C ALA A 342 70.01 29.99 -7.00
N ASP A 343 71.30 30.27 -6.81
CA ASP A 343 71.89 31.60 -6.95
C ASP A 343 72.13 31.99 -8.43
N VAL A 344 72.07 31.05 -9.37
CA VAL A 344 72.38 31.28 -10.80
C VAL A 344 71.24 32.04 -11.51
N PHE A 345 70.02 32.01 -10.97
CA PHE A 345 68.84 32.61 -11.62
C PHE A 345 68.25 33.81 -10.86
N VAL A 346 69.04 34.48 -10.02
CA VAL A 346 68.62 35.74 -9.38
C VAL A 346 68.69 36.86 -10.42
N THR A 347 67.63 37.04 -11.22
CA THR A 347 67.41 38.29 -11.94
C THR A 347 67.18 39.41 -10.91
N PRO A 348 67.91 40.54 -10.95
CA PRO A 348 67.67 41.66 -10.06
C PRO A 348 66.27 42.19 -10.29
N ALA A 349 65.34 41.84 -9.41
CA ALA A 349 64.00 42.43 -9.41
C ALA A 349 64.12 43.82 -8.81
N GLU A 350 63.78 44.87 -9.58
CA GLU A 350 63.72 46.25 -9.10
C GLU A 350 62.96 46.33 -7.77
N GLU A 351 63.56 47.00 -6.79
CA GLU A 351 63.00 47.17 -5.45
C GLU A 351 61.67 47.95 -5.55
N LYS A 352 60.55 47.22 -5.42
CA LYS A 352 59.25 47.85 -5.28
C LYS A 352 59.19 48.57 -3.92
N PRO A 353 58.80 49.85 -3.88
CA PRO A 353 58.79 50.64 -2.66
C PRO A 353 57.90 50.02 -1.57
N VAL A 354 58.36 50.15 -0.32
CA VAL A 354 57.89 49.44 0.89
C VAL A 354 56.53 49.95 1.41
N GLU A 355 55.94 50.96 0.81
CA GLU A 355 54.62 51.46 1.22
C GLU A 355 53.47 50.64 0.60
N ILE A 356 53.38 49.37 1.01
CA ILE A 356 52.17 48.58 0.83
C ILE A 356 51.15 49.12 1.84
N GLN A 357 50.22 49.96 1.38
CA GLN A 357 49.03 50.30 2.16
C GLN A 357 48.33 49.01 2.59
N TRP A 358 48.27 48.75 3.90
CA TRP A 358 47.54 47.62 4.51
C TRP A 358 46.00 47.75 4.39
N VAL A 359 45.52 48.43 3.35
CA VAL A 359 44.10 48.47 3.03
C VAL A 359 43.77 47.15 2.35
N LYS A 360 43.10 46.27 3.10
CA LYS A 360 42.51 45.04 2.57
C LYS A 360 41.77 45.40 1.27
N PRO A 361 42.17 44.83 0.10
CA PRO A 361 41.50 45.14 -1.15
C PRO A 361 40.01 44.85 -0.98
N GLU A 362 39.18 45.79 -1.44
CA GLU A 362 37.73 45.61 -1.33
C GLU A 362 37.36 44.24 -1.90
N PRO A 363 36.50 43.47 -1.20
CA PRO A 363 36.12 42.16 -1.67
C PRO A 363 35.55 42.32 -3.07
N LYS A 364 36.20 41.73 -4.09
CA LYS A 364 35.73 41.73 -5.48
C LYS A 364 34.29 41.24 -5.48
N VAL A 365 33.34 42.17 -5.55
CA VAL A 365 31.93 41.83 -5.59
C VAL A 365 31.73 41.21 -6.97
N ASP A 366 31.63 39.89 -7.04
CA ASP A 366 31.42 39.21 -8.31
C ASP A 366 30.08 39.66 -8.91
N LEU A 367 30.17 40.66 -9.79
CA LEU A 367 29.02 41.33 -10.41
C LEU A 367 28.17 40.32 -11.20
N LYS A 368 28.78 39.24 -11.71
CA LYS A 368 28.06 38.14 -12.36
C LYS A 368 27.22 37.36 -11.35
N ALA A 369 27.79 36.99 -10.21
CA ALA A 369 27.05 36.30 -9.14
C ALA A 369 25.94 37.19 -8.54
N ARG A 370 26.19 38.50 -8.39
CA ARG A 370 25.20 39.47 -7.91
C ARG A 370 24.05 39.66 -8.91
N LYS A 371 24.33 39.83 -10.20
CA LYS A 371 23.31 39.87 -11.27
C LYS A 371 22.49 38.57 -11.31
N LYS A 372 23.14 37.41 -11.19
CA LYS A 372 22.46 36.10 -11.17
C LYS A 372 21.54 35.94 -9.95
N ARG A 373 21.93 36.44 -8.77
CA ARG A 373 21.07 36.47 -7.56
C ARG A 373 19.88 37.41 -7.72
N ILE A 374 20.07 38.60 -8.29
CA ILE A 374 19.00 39.57 -8.55
C ILE A 374 17.99 39.00 -9.56
N TYR A 375 18.47 38.44 -10.67
CA TYR A 375 17.62 37.78 -11.67
C TYR A 375 16.81 36.63 -11.06
N LYS A 376 17.43 35.81 -10.20
CA LYS A 376 16.75 34.70 -9.51
C LYS A 376 15.68 35.20 -8.52
N ARG A 377 15.90 36.34 -7.86
CA ARG A 377 14.88 37.01 -7.00
C ARG A 377 13.73 37.58 -7.82
N GLN A 378 14.01 38.29 -8.92
CA GLN A 378 12.98 38.82 -9.82
C GLN A 378 12.12 37.71 -10.43
N ARG A 379 12.73 36.59 -10.85
CA ARG A 379 12.00 35.41 -11.35
C ARG A 379 11.07 34.81 -10.28
N LYS A 380 11.54 34.68 -9.02
CA LYS A 380 10.70 34.21 -7.91
C LYS A 380 9.56 35.18 -7.58
N MET A 381 9.79 36.49 -7.65
CA MET A 381 8.75 37.50 -7.47
C MET A 381 7.70 37.44 -8.59
N LYS A 382 8.13 37.35 -9.85
CA LYS A 382 7.20 37.14 -10.99
C LYS A 382 6.39 35.84 -10.84
N GLN A 383 7.03 34.75 -10.41
CA GLN A 383 6.33 33.49 -10.14
C GLN A 383 5.30 33.65 -9.00
N LYS A 384 5.66 34.32 -7.89
CA LYS A 384 4.74 34.61 -6.79
C LYS A 384 3.55 35.48 -7.21
N MET A 385 3.79 36.51 -8.03
CA MET A 385 2.74 37.37 -8.58
C MET A 385 1.84 36.59 -9.54
N SER A 386 2.40 35.73 -10.41
CA SER A 386 1.62 34.87 -11.30
C SER A 386 0.79 33.82 -10.54
N SER A 387 1.28 33.31 -9.41
CA SER A 387 0.51 32.40 -8.55
C SER A 387 -0.49 33.11 -7.64
N GLY A 388 -0.36 34.43 -7.47
CA GLY A 388 -1.30 35.27 -6.72
C GLY A 388 -2.48 35.75 -7.56
N ASN A 389 -2.29 35.92 -8.87
CA ASN A 389 -3.33 36.29 -9.84
C ASN A 389 -4.09 35.08 -10.43
N ALA A 390 -3.79 33.85 -10.01
CA ALA A 390 -4.50 32.64 -10.40
C ALA A 390 -5.47 32.17 -9.29
N LYS A 391 -6.25 33.11 -8.76
CA LYS A 391 -7.41 32.86 -7.90
C LYS A 391 -8.63 33.53 -8.48
#